data_AF-A0A222E6P3-F1
#
_entry.id   AF-A0A222E6P3-F1
#
_cell.length_a   1.000
_cell.length_b   1.000
_cell.length_c   1.000
_cell.angle_alpha   90.00
_cell.angle_beta   90.00
_cell.angle_gamma   90.00
#
_symmetry.space_group_name_H-M   'P 1'
#
loop_
_entity.id
_entity.type
_entity.pdbx_description
1 polymer ?
#
loop_
_entity_poly.entity_id
_entity_poly.type
_entity_poly.pdbx_seq_one_letter_code
_entity_poly.pdbx_strand_id
1 'polypeptide(L)'
;MRQLIAAPLAAALAFTSPQAAQAADIRLADDPEYGCLVTLDGVIAPGDTDAMLAVMKRASTESRYADTIWYSDEDGDQGPYIDLKTPLNLCLDSPGGALQEAVALTQAVHGRLGTMIRPGARCESACALVFMAGSYDTGSDIGTVTSRHLHVDGRLGFHAPSLTVPDGNYSAETVAKAYQVSVEATALIFRNLVAFRFPPSLAAKMHQTPPQDMFHISTVQEAARWGISVIGIDPPSQVSDPVIKTACANLYRATMDLQTSNPDVWHLSGDPNNRVNRDTDTFSYQGFGMEAVGTCQGRFINRSDEYNIARNFWGPARAVQASVWGEGSFPDAEPPLFFSLMQNYMAYPPEIPLIALPRNGQTFTIDRPGTCFVYNRDDALTDQEPCTQSRSVLADGTLQAVHHWPSGARTVVETAGLVDRINGAATGSWYWPDPRPKGAEDRCPRSESSGNTFCFHPD
;
A
#
# COMPACT_ATOMS: atom_id res chain seq x y z
N MET A 1 -25.49 -72.81 -10.04
CA MET A 1 -26.37 -71.62 -10.14
C MET A 1 -25.49 -70.39 -9.93
N ARG A 2 -25.65 -69.35 -10.76
CA ARG A 2 -24.85 -68.10 -10.90
C ARG A 2 -23.75 -68.12 -11.97
N GLN A 3 -24.16 -67.76 -13.18
CA GLN A 3 -23.32 -67.12 -14.19
C GLN A 3 -22.97 -65.70 -13.72
N LEU A 4 -21.69 -65.32 -13.79
CA LEU A 4 -21.24 -63.93 -13.65
C LEU A 4 -20.82 -63.43 -15.03
N ILE A 5 -21.57 -62.46 -15.54
CA ILE A 5 -21.33 -61.75 -16.79
C ILE A 5 -20.21 -60.74 -16.53
N ALA A 6 -19.10 -60.82 -17.26
CA ALA A 6 -18.07 -59.80 -17.28
C ALA A 6 -18.50 -58.68 -18.25
N ALA A 7 -18.72 -57.47 -17.73
CA ALA A 7 -18.87 -56.26 -18.53
C ALA A 7 -17.52 -55.53 -18.60
N PRO A 8 -17.08 -55.04 -19.77
CA PRO A 8 -15.86 -54.24 -19.85
C PRO A 8 -16.16 -52.81 -19.39
N LEU A 9 -15.45 -52.32 -18.37
CA LEU A 9 -15.39 -50.90 -18.06
C LEU A 9 -14.61 -50.19 -19.17
N ALA A 10 -15.31 -49.46 -20.02
CA ALA A 10 -14.69 -48.45 -20.88
C ALA A 10 -14.33 -47.24 -20.01
N ALA A 11 -13.05 -47.08 -19.71
CA ALA A 11 -12.53 -45.86 -19.08
C ALA A 11 -12.54 -44.74 -20.12
N ALA A 12 -13.53 -43.85 -20.05
CA ALA A 12 -13.53 -42.61 -20.81
C ALA A 12 -12.46 -41.67 -20.24
N LEU A 13 -11.34 -41.55 -20.94
CA LEU A 13 -10.37 -40.47 -20.76
C LEU A 13 -11.05 -39.16 -21.16
N ALA A 14 -11.53 -38.40 -20.18
CA ALA A 14 -11.96 -37.03 -20.36
C ALA A 14 -10.72 -36.17 -20.63
N PHE A 15 -10.48 -35.85 -21.90
CA PHE A 15 -9.55 -34.79 -22.29
C PHE A 15 -10.15 -33.46 -21.83
N THR A 16 -9.68 -32.92 -20.71
CA THR A 16 -9.92 -31.52 -20.35
C THR A 16 -9.07 -30.66 -21.28
N SER A 17 -9.67 -30.17 -22.35
CA SER A 17 -9.08 -29.10 -23.17
C SER A 17 -8.80 -27.89 -22.28
N PRO A 18 -7.65 -27.19 -22.41
CA PRO A 18 -7.43 -25.95 -21.70
C PRO A 18 -8.49 -24.94 -22.16
N GLN A 19 -9.38 -24.55 -21.25
CA GLN A 19 -10.30 -23.45 -21.50
C GLN A 19 -9.46 -22.22 -21.82
N ALA A 20 -9.65 -21.65 -23.02
CA ALA A 20 -9.13 -20.32 -23.32
C ALA A 20 -9.61 -19.39 -22.20
N ALA A 21 -8.68 -18.82 -21.44
CA ALA A 21 -9.01 -17.84 -20.42
C ALA A 21 -9.80 -16.71 -21.12
N GLN A 22 -11.01 -16.42 -20.62
CA GLN A 22 -11.79 -15.33 -21.18
C GLN A 22 -11.12 -14.00 -20.82
N ALA A 23 -11.14 -13.07 -21.78
CA ALA A 23 -10.66 -11.71 -21.60
C ALA A 23 -11.40 -11.00 -20.47
N ALA A 24 -10.82 -9.92 -19.96
CA ALA A 24 -11.43 -9.17 -18.88
C ALA A 24 -12.74 -8.51 -19.36
N ASP A 25 -13.68 -8.43 -18.46
CA ASP A 25 -14.96 -7.79 -18.66
C ASP A 25 -14.79 -6.29 -18.35
N ILE A 26 -14.71 -5.48 -19.42
CA ILE A 26 -14.41 -4.05 -19.32
C ILE A 26 -15.66 -3.23 -19.63
N ARG A 27 -16.06 -2.39 -18.67
CA ARG A 27 -17.34 -1.68 -18.71
C ARG A 27 -17.23 -0.23 -18.28
N LEU A 28 -18.16 0.58 -18.79
CA LEU A 28 -18.40 1.92 -18.25
C LEU A 28 -19.12 1.78 -16.91
N ALA A 29 -18.66 2.50 -15.90
CA ALA A 29 -19.23 2.52 -14.58
C ALA A 29 -19.70 3.94 -14.22
N ASP A 30 -20.66 3.98 -13.30
CA ASP A 30 -21.14 5.21 -12.66
C ASP A 30 -21.10 5.00 -11.16
N ASP A 31 -19.91 5.12 -10.60
CA ASP A 31 -19.66 4.88 -9.18
C ASP A 31 -19.01 6.13 -8.56
N PRO A 32 -19.82 7.10 -8.10
CA PRO A 32 -19.29 8.31 -7.46
C PRO A 32 -18.75 8.05 -6.04
N GLU A 33 -18.97 6.87 -5.44
CA GLU A 33 -18.33 6.55 -4.16
C GLU A 33 -16.81 6.44 -4.36
N TYR A 34 -16.40 5.76 -5.43
CA TYR A 34 -15.01 5.47 -5.74
C TYR A 34 -14.48 6.18 -6.99
N GLY A 35 -15.32 6.99 -7.65
CA GLY A 35 -14.98 7.68 -8.90
C GLY A 35 -14.71 6.74 -10.08
N CYS A 36 -15.29 5.53 -10.10
CA CYS A 36 -15.05 4.59 -11.20
C CYS A 36 -15.70 5.10 -12.49
N LEU A 37 -14.88 5.38 -13.50
CA LEU A 37 -15.34 5.57 -14.88
C LEU A 37 -15.35 4.24 -15.63
N VAL A 38 -14.33 3.41 -15.40
CA VAL A 38 -14.19 2.12 -16.07
C VAL A 38 -13.99 1.03 -15.02
N THR A 39 -14.59 -0.14 -15.21
CA THR A 39 -14.22 -1.35 -14.47
C THR A 39 -13.50 -2.33 -15.37
N LEU A 40 -12.56 -3.07 -14.80
CA LEU A 40 -11.90 -4.22 -15.42
C LEU A 40 -12.03 -5.39 -14.44
N ASP A 41 -12.85 -6.37 -14.82
CA ASP A 41 -13.17 -7.54 -14.01
C ASP A 41 -12.72 -8.83 -14.73
N GLY A 42 -11.81 -9.61 -14.16
CA GLY A 42 -11.35 -10.89 -14.75
C GLY A 42 -9.89 -10.92 -15.21
N VAL A 43 -9.54 -11.92 -16.01
CA VAL A 43 -8.15 -12.18 -16.44
C VAL A 43 -7.75 -11.19 -17.53
N ILE A 44 -6.62 -10.50 -17.33
CA ILE A 44 -6.07 -9.58 -18.35
C ILE A 44 -5.61 -10.40 -19.57
N ALA A 45 -6.19 -10.13 -20.73
CA ALA A 45 -5.91 -10.83 -21.98
C ALA A 45 -5.73 -9.86 -23.16
N PRO A 46 -5.04 -10.27 -24.24
CA PRO A 46 -4.81 -9.40 -25.40
C PRO A 46 -6.09 -8.73 -25.93
N GLY A 47 -6.05 -7.41 -26.09
CA GLY A 47 -7.17 -6.59 -26.58
C GLY A 47 -7.97 -5.85 -25.50
N ASP A 48 -7.68 -6.10 -24.22
CA ASP A 48 -8.31 -5.39 -23.09
C ASP A 48 -8.02 -3.88 -23.10
N THR A 49 -6.83 -3.47 -23.54
CA THR A 49 -6.46 -2.06 -23.71
C THR A 49 -7.36 -1.38 -24.73
N ASP A 50 -7.57 -2.01 -25.88
CA ASP A 50 -8.45 -1.48 -26.93
C ASP A 50 -9.90 -1.41 -26.45
N ALA A 51 -10.35 -2.42 -25.70
CA ALA A 51 -11.68 -2.42 -25.10
C ALA A 51 -11.86 -1.29 -24.08
N MET A 52 -10.85 -1.03 -23.24
CA MET A 52 -10.84 0.09 -22.29
C MET A 52 -10.93 1.44 -23.02
N LEU A 53 -10.10 1.65 -24.05
CA LEU A 53 -10.10 2.88 -24.85
C LEU A 53 -11.45 3.08 -25.57
N ALA A 54 -12.04 2.01 -26.10
CA ALA A 54 -13.37 2.05 -26.71
C ALA A 54 -14.47 2.43 -25.70
N VAL A 55 -14.38 1.96 -24.44
CA VAL A 55 -15.28 2.37 -23.37
C VAL A 55 -15.12 3.86 -23.05
N MET A 56 -13.89 4.37 -22.97
CA MET A 56 -13.63 5.80 -22.74
C MET A 56 -14.14 6.67 -23.89
N LYS A 57 -13.93 6.25 -25.13
CA LYS A 57 -14.49 6.91 -26.33
C LYS A 57 -16.01 6.94 -26.31
N ARG A 58 -16.66 5.85 -25.90
CA ARG A 58 -18.11 5.84 -25.72
C ARG A 58 -18.52 6.84 -24.64
N ALA A 59 -17.87 6.80 -23.49
CA ALA A 59 -18.16 7.69 -22.37
C ALA A 59 -18.08 9.16 -22.76
N SER A 60 -17.08 9.56 -23.57
CA SER A 60 -16.93 10.96 -24.03
C SER A 60 -18.07 11.45 -24.92
N THR A 61 -18.88 10.55 -25.49
CA THR A 61 -20.06 10.91 -26.29
C THR A 61 -21.36 10.96 -25.47
N GLU A 62 -21.34 10.50 -24.22
CA GLU A 62 -22.50 10.53 -23.35
C GLU A 62 -22.69 11.93 -22.75
N SER A 63 -23.93 12.43 -22.75
CA SER A 63 -24.25 13.79 -22.28
C SER A 63 -23.80 14.06 -20.84
N ARG A 64 -23.77 13.05 -19.99
CA ARG A 64 -23.31 13.16 -18.59
C ARG A 64 -21.80 13.43 -18.44
N TYR A 65 -20.99 13.12 -19.46
CA TYR A 65 -19.54 13.31 -19.44
C TYR A 65 -19.06 14.32 -20.49
N ALA A 66 -19.98 14.98 -21.20
CA ALA A 66 -19.67 15.91 -22.29
C ALA A 66 -18.71 17.04 -21.88
N ASP A 67 -18.78 17.48 -20.62
CA ASP A 67 -17.89 18.51 -20.08
C ASP A 67 -16.69 17.93 -19.30
N THR A 68 -16.63 16.61 -19.10
CA THR A 68 -15.62 15.93 -18.28
C THR A 68 -14.54 15.26 -19.12
N ILE A 69 -14.90 14.65 -20.24
CA ILE A 69 -13.99 13.82 -21.05
C ILE A 69 -13.82 14.49 -22.41
N TRP A 70 -12.60 14.94 -22.70
CA TRP A 70 -12.20 15.30 -24.04
C TRP A 70 -11.47 14.12 -24.69
N TYR A 71 -11.93 13.70 -25.86
CA TYR A 71 -11.38 12.58 -26.60
C TYR A 71 -11.11 12.99 -28.04
N SER A 72 -9.90 12.73 -28.54
CA SER A 72 -9.52 12.93 -29.94
C SER A 72 -8.84 11.69 -30.49
N ASP A 73 -9.25 11.28 -31.70
CA ASP A 73 -8.64 10.19 -32.48
C ASP A 73 -7.33 10.65 -33.18
N GLU A 74 -6.67 11.73 -32.71
CA GLU A 74 -5.45 12.23 -33.37
C GLU A 74 -4.37 11.15 -33.51
N ASP A 75 -4.00 10.86 -34.77
CA ASP A 75 -3.01 9.86 -35.18
C ASP A 75 -1.58 10.34 -34.85
N GLY A 76 -1.10 10.00 -33.65
CA GLY A 76 0.31 9.98 -33.30
C GLY A 76 0.74 8.60 -32.79
N ASP A 77 2.06 8.35 -32.69
CA ASP A 77 2.63 7.09 -32.18
C ASP A 77 2.21 6.75 -30.71
N GLN A 78 1.38 7.57 -30.07
CA GLN A 78 0.99 7.46 -28.65
C GLN A 78 -0.49 7.06 -28.42
N GLY A 79 -1.24 6.76 -29.48
CA GLY A 79 -2.67 6.44 -29.38
C GLY A 79 -3.56 7.68 -29.18
N PRO A 80 -4.84 7.51 -28.78
CA PRO A 80 -5.78 8.62 -28.69
C PRO A 80 -5.38 9.63 -27.60
N TYR A 81 -5.64 10.91 -27.88
CA TYR A 81 -5.53 11.96 -26.87
C TYR A 81 -6.80 11.97 -26.02
N ILE A 82 -6.65 11.72 -24.72
CA ILE A 82 -7.73 11.69 -23.75
C ILE A 82 -7.36 12.62 -22.59
N ASP A 83 -8.19 13.63 -22.38
CA ASP A 83 -8.06 14.58 -21.27
C ASP A 83 -9.30 14.51 -20.39
N LEU A 84 -9.08 14.34 -19.08
CA LEU A 84 -10.13 14.30 -18.07
C LEU A 84 -10.08 15.57 -17.25
N LYS A 85 -11.07 16.44 -17.41
CA LYS A 85 -11.17 17.70 -16.65
C LYS A 85 -11.39 17.48 -15.15
N THR A 86 -11.68 16.25 -14.75
CA THR A 86 -11.85 15.86 -13.36
C THR A 86 -11.26 14.46 -13.17
N PRO A 87 -10.48 14.22 -12.11
CA PRO A 87 -9.89 12.92 -11.84
C PRO A 87 -10.96 11.82 -11.71
N LEU A 88 -10.77 10.72 -12.44
CA LEU A 88 -11.61 9.52 -12.41
C LEU A 88 -10.71 8.28 -12.33
N ASN A 89 -11.30 7.15 -11.95
CA ASN A 89 -10.57 5.92 -11.67
C ASN A 89 -10.94 4.77 -12.62
N LEU A 90 -9.94 3.94 -12.92
CA LEU A 90 -10.11 2.55 -13.35
C LEU A 90 -10.24 1.66 -12.11
N CYS A 91 -11.39 1.02 -11.96
CA CYS A 91 -11.66 0.11 -10.86
C CYS A 91 -11.32 -1.33 -11.25
N LEU A 92 -10.43 -1.96 -10.49
CA LEU A 92 -9.75 -3.20 -10.84
C LEU A 92 -10.24 -4.35 -9.95
N ASP A 93 -10.68 -5.45 -10.58
CA ASP A 93 -10.86 -6.75 -9.94
C ASP A 93 -10.29 -7.87 -10.83
N SER A 94 -8.99 -8.11 -10.73
CA SER A 94 -8.28 -9.04 -11.60
C SER A 94 -7.21 -9.86 -10.86
N PRO A 95 -7.12 -11.18 -11.13
CA PRO A 95 -6.00 -12.00 -10.67
C PRO A 95 -4.70 -11.75 -11.47
N GLY A 96 -4.71 -10.82 -12.44
CA GLY A 96 -3.63 -10.60 -13.39
C GLY A 96 -3.90 -11.30 -14.72
N GLY A 97 -2.83 -11.60 -15.47
CA GLY A 97 -2.93 -12.18 -16.81
C GLY A 97 -1.71 -11.88 -17.67
N ALA A 98 -1.93 -11.58 -18.96
CA ALA A 98 -0.88 -11.35 -19.93
C ALA A 98 -0.06 -10.08 -19.58
N LEU A 99 1.24 -10.27 -19.28
CA LEU A 99 2.12 -9.17 -18.90
C LEU A 99 2.22 -8.06 -19.96
N GLN A 100 2.31 -8.43 -21.25
CA GLN A 100 2.40 -7.45 -22.34
C GLN A 100 1.14 -6.57 -22.40
N GLU A 101 -0.03 -7.17 -22.23
CA GLU A 101 -1.29 -6.43 -22.18
C GLU A 101 -1.38 -5.54 -20.94
N ALA A 102 -0.95 -6.03 -19.77
CA ALA A 102 -0.90 -5.23 -18.56
C ALA A 102 0.03 -4.01 -18.70
N VAL A 103 1.13 -4.13 -19.44
CA VAL A 103 2.01 -3.00 -19.77
C VAL A 103 1.32 -2.00 -20.71
N ALA A 104 0.58 -2.48 -21.71
CA ALA A 104 -0.22 -1.61 -22.59
C ALA A 104 -1.32 -0.86 -21.80
N LEU A 105 -2.02 -1.55 -20.90
CA LEU A 105 -2.95 -0.94 -19.95
C LEU A 105 -2.27 0.10 -19.07
N THR A 106 -1.08 -0.20 -18.54
CA THR A 106 -0.29 0.73 -17.71
C THR A 106 0.00 2.03 -18.47
N GLN A 107 0.38 1.94 -19.75
CA GLN A 107 0.61 3.12 -20.61
C GLN A 107 -0.68 3.91 -20.89
N ALA A 108 -1.79 3.21 -21.09
CA ALA A 108 -3.10 3.82 -21.35
C ALA A 108 -3.73 4.45 -20.09
N VAL A 109 -3.39 3.96 -18.90
CA VAL A 109 -3.90 4.47 -17.61
C VAL A 109 -3.05 5.64 -17.10
N HIS A 110 -1.73 5.55 -17.22
CA HIS A 110 -0.82 6.53 -16.64
C HIS A 110 -1.08 7.96 -17.13
N GLY A 111 -1.13 8.89 -16.18
CA GLY A 111 -1.38 10.31 -16.42
C GLY A 111 -2.83 10.64 -16.78
N ARG A 112 -3.71 9.64 -16.90
CA ARG A 112 -5.10 9.79 -17.34
C ARG A 112 -6.08 9.36 -16.25
N LEU A 113 -5.94 8.15 -15.75
CA LEU A 113 -6.84 7.57 -14.76
C LEU A 113 -6.09 7.23 -13.48
N GLY A 114 -6.71 7.52 -12.34
CA GLY A 114 -6.35 6.86 -11.10
C GLY A 114 -6.76 5.39 -11.12
N THR A 115 -6.31 4.63 -10.13
CA THR A 115 -6.66 3.21 -9.99
C THR A 115 -7.27 2.94 -8.64
N MET A 116 -8.22 2.00 -8.60
CA MET A 116 -8.99 1.73 -7.41
C MET A 116 -9.30 0.24 -7.25
N ILE A 117 -9.03 -0.31 -6.08
CA ILE A 117 -9.43 -1.67 -5.68
C ILE A 117 -10.54 -1.53 -4.64
N ARG A 118 -11.77 -1.88 -5.06
CA ARG A 118 -13.01 -1.77 -4.27
C ARG A 118 -13.08 -2.80 -3.12
N PRO A 119 -14.04 -2.67 -2.18
CA PRO A 119 -14.21 -3.66 -1.12
C PRO A 119 -14.35 -5.08 -1.68
N GLY A 120 -13.55 -6.02 -1.17
CA GLY A 120 -13.56 -7.43 -1.59
C GLY A 120 -12.92 -7.73 -2.95
N ALA A 121 -12.62 -6.71 -3.75
CA ALA A 121 -11.94 -6.88 -5.04
C ALA A 121 -10.45 -7.21 -4.84
N ARG A 122 -9.83 -7.74 -5.89
CA ARG A 122 -8.38 -8.02 -5.89
C ARG A 122 -7.70 -7.46 -7.12
N CYS A 123 -6.42 -7.12 -6.99
CA CYS A 123 -5.57 -6.81 -8.12
C CYS A 123 -4.20 -7.43 -7.87
N GLU A 124 -3.97 -8.58 -8.50
CA GLU A 124 -2.82 -9.43 -8.23
C GLU A 124 -1.97 -9.60 -9.49
N SER A 125 -0.69 -9.96 -9.32
CA SER A 125 0.20 -10.26 -10.45
C SER A 125 0.30 -9.09 -11.45
N ALA A 126 0.07 -9.33 -12.74
CA ALA A 126 0.10 -8.31 -13.79
C ALA A 126 -0.89 -7.15 -13.55
N CYS A 127 -2.03 -7.40 -12.91
CA CYS A 127 -2.97 -6.32 -12.56
C CYS A 127 -2.31 -5.31 -11.63
N ALA A 128 -1.49 -5.76 -10.68
CA ALA A 128 -0.84 -4.88 -9.72
C ALA A 128 0.09 -3.86 -10.41
N LEU A 129 0.63 -4.18 -11.60
CA LEU A 129 1.36 -3.21 -12.41
C LEU A 129 0.43 -2.11 -12.97
N VAL A 130 -0.75 -2.49 -13.48
CA VAL A 130 -1.79 -1.55 -13.93
C VAL A 130 -2.23 -0.67 -12.76
N PHE A 131 -2.45 -1.26 -11.58
CA PHE A 131 -2.79 -0.50 -10.37
C PHE A 131 -1.73 0.56 -10.06
N MET A 132 -0.44 0.21 -10.10
CA MET A 132 0.64 1.16 -9.83
C MET A 132 0.79 2.23 -10.94
N ALA A 133 0.19 2.06 -12.11
CA ALA A 133 0.13 3.09 -13.14
C ALA A 133 -0.73 4.29 -12.76
N GLY A 134 -1.67 4.10 -11.82
CA GLY A 134 -2.70 5.06 -11.46
C GLY A 134 -2.15 6.44 -11.11
N SER A 135 -2.49 7.42 -11.95
CA SER A 135 -2.05 8.80 -11.82
C SER A 135 -2.84 9.70 -12.74
N TYR A 136 -2.77 11.00 -12.50
CA TYR A 136 -3.29 12.00 -13.42
C TYR A 136 -2.23 13.08 -13.68
N ASP A 137 -2.22 13.61 -14.89
CA ASP A 137 -1.46 14.79 -15.25
C ASP A 137 -2.21 16.03 -14.76
N THR A 138 -1.54 16.90 -13.99
CA THR A 138 -2.16 18.13 -13.49
C THR A 138 -2.24 19.22 -14.56
N GLY A 139 -1.59 19.05 -15.72
CA GLY A 139 -1.45 20.08 -16.74
C GLY A 139 -0.70 21.33 -16.25
N SER A 140 0.04 21.20 -15.15
CA SER A 140 0.79 22.27 -14.48
C SER A 140 2.23 21.83 -14.19
N ASP A 141 3.05 22.72 -13.64
CA ASP A 141 4.45 22.42 -13.28
C ASP A 141 4.60 21.34 -12.19
N ILE A 142 3.49 20.90 -11.57
CA ILE A 142 3.47 19.73 -10.68
C ILE A 142 3.64 18.43 -11.48
N GLY A 143 3.24 18.42 -12.75
CA GLY A 143 3.25 17.27 -13.64
C GLY A 143 2.29 16.17 -13.19
N THR A 144 2.69 14.92 -13.41
CA THR A 144 1.88 13.77 -13.00
C THR A 144 1.87 13.60 -11.48
N VAL A 145 0.72 13.29 -10.89
CA VAL A 145 0.61 12.94 -9.46
C VAL A 145 -0.07 11.58 -9.29
N THR A 146 0.40 10.80 -8.34
CA THR A 146 -0.07 9.42 -8.11
C THR A 146 -1.50 9.40 -7.58
N SER A 147 -2.32 8.51 -8.12
CA SER A 147 -3.71 8.28 -7.71
C SER A 147 -3.97 6.77 -7.68
N ARG A 148 -3.65 6.14 -6.56
CA ARG A 148 -3.65 4.68 -6.36
C ARG A 148 -4.38 4.35 -5.07
N HIS A 149 -5.57 3.78 -5.15
CA HIS A 149 -6.49 3.65 -4.01
C HIS A 149 -6.84 2.19 -3.72
N LEU A 150 -6.56 1.73 -2.51
CA LEU A 150 -6.85 0.40 -2.01
C LEU A 150 -7.89 0.51 -0.89
N HIS A 151 -9.07 -0.08 -1.08
CA HIS A 151 -9.97 -0.27 0.06
C HIS A 151 -9.35 -1.25 1.06
N VAL A 152 -9.55 -1.02 2.37
CA VAL A 152 -9.00 -1.86 3.46
C VAL A 152 -9.39 -3.34 3.37
N ASP A 153 -10.56 -3.63 2.76
CA ASP A 153 -11.07 -4.98 2.50
C ASP A 153 -10.68 -5.53 1.10
N GLY A 154 -9.90 -4.77 0.33
CA GLY A 154 -9.37 -5.19 -0.96
C GLY A 154 -8.03 -5.92 -0.82
N ARG A 155 -7.55 -6.50 -1.92
CA ARG A 155 -6.24 -7.17 -1.96
C ARG A 155 -5.39 -6.69 -3.12
N LEU A 156 -4.18 -6.28 -2.82
CA LEU A 156 -3.17 -5.90 -3.82
C LEU A 156 -1.95 -6.79 -3.63
N GLY A 157 -1.60 -7.55 -4.65
CA GLY A 157 -0.59 -8.60 -4.57
C GLY A 157 0.46 -8.52 -5.68
N PHE A 158 1.73 -8.66 -5.30
CA PHE A 158 2.88 -8.64 -6.19
C PHE A 158 3.67 -9.94 -6.11
N HIS A 159 4.16 -10.41 -7.25
CA HIS A 159 5.16 -11.49 -7.33
C HIS A 159 5.99 -11.33 -8.61
N ALA A 160 7.10 -12.05 -8.71
CA ALA A 160 7.95 -12.00 -9.88
C ALA A 160 7.22 -12.53 -11.14
N PRO A 161 7.40 -11.92 -12.33
CA PRO A 161 6.90 -12.52 -13.56
C PRO A 161 7.41 -13.94 -13.73
N SER A 162 6.58 -14.83 -14.28
CA SER A 162 6.98 -16.19 -14.60
C SER A 162 6.80 -16.51 -16.08
N LEU A 163 7.62 -17.43 -16.54
CA LEU A 163 7.41 -18.15 -17.78
C LEU A 163 6.99 -19.57 -17.42
N THR A 164 5.80 -19.99 -17.87
CA THR A 164 5.40 -21.39 -17.74
C THR A 164 6.13 -22.20 -18.81
N VAL A 165 7.02 -23.07 -18.37
CA VAL A 165 7.75 -24.00 -19.24
C VAL A 165 7.27 -25.41 -18.87
N PRO A 166 6.72 -26.21 -19.81
CA PRO A 166 6.33 -27.59 -19.54
C PRO A 166 7.50 -28.46 -19.05
N ASP A 167 7.22 -29.67 -18.59
CA ASP A 167 8.30 -30.63 -18.32
C ASP A 167 8.85 -31.18 -19.64
N GLY A 168 10.17 -31.26 -19.79
CA GLY A 168 10.80 -31.82 -20.98
C GLY A 168 12.30 -31.60 -21.09
N ASN A 169 12.89 -32.18 -22.16
CA ASN A 169 14.28 -31.91 -22.55
C ASN A 169 14.32 -30.73 -23.52
N TYR A 170 15.03 -29.67 -23.15
CA TYR A 170 15.12 -28.43 -23.92
C TYR A 170 16.48 -28.28 -24.59
N SER A 171 16.49 -27.75 -25.82
CA SER A 171 17.73 -27.36 -26.48
C SER A 171 18.32 -26.12 -25.81
N ALA A 172 19.64 -25.91 -25.96
CA ALA A 172 20.30 -24.69 -25.50
C ALA A 172 19.64 -23.42 -26.09
N GLU A 173 19.20 -23.48 -27.35
CA GLU A 173 18.46 -22.40 -28.02
C GLU A 173 17.13 -22.09 -27.33
N THR A 174 16.38 -23.12 -26.92
CA THR A 174 15.09 -22.93 -26.24
C THR A 174 15.29 -22.28 -24.87
N VAL A 175 16.29 -22.74 -24.11
CA VAL A 175 16.64 -22.15 -22.81
C VAL A 175 17.11 -20.71 -22.97
N ALA A 176 17.94 -20.41 -23.97
CA ALA A 176 18.40 -19.04 -24.25
C ALA A 176 17.23 -18.11 -24.58
N LYS A 177 16.27 -18.57 -25.40
CA LYS A 177 15.06 -17.80 -25.73
C LYS A 177 14.18 -17.56 -24.51
N ALA A 178 13.98 -18.56 -23.67
CA ALA A 178 13.22 -18.43 -22.42
C ALA A 178 13.86 -17.40 -21.48
N TYR A 179 15.19 -17.45 -21.32
CA TYR A 179 15.94 -16.47 -20.54
C TYR A 179 15.80 -15.06 -21.13
N GLN A 180 15.90 -14.91 -22.45
CA GLN A 180 15.72 -13.62 -23.12
C GLN A 180 14.34 -13.02 -22.86
N VAL A 181 13.27 -13.82 -22.93
CA VAL A 181 11.90 -13.37 -22.59
C VAL A 181 11.83 -12.89 -21.13
N SER A 182 12.49 -13.59 -20.20
CA SER A 182 12.56 -13.13 -18.80
C SER A 182 13.28 -11.79 -18.67
N VAL A 183 14.38 -11.59 -19.39
CA VAL A 183 15.12 -10.31 -19.38
C VAL A 183 14.27 -9.18 -19.96
N GLU A 184 13.55 -9.42 -21.05
CA GLU A 184 12.64 -8.45 -21.66
C GLU A 184 11.49 -8.08 -20.71
N ALA A 185 10.90 -9.06 -20.02
CA ALA A 185 9.87 -8.82 -19.00
C ALA A 185 10.38 -7.95 -17.85
N THR A 186 11.58 -8.23 -17.33
CA THR A 186 12.21 -7.41 -16.29
C THR A 186 12.52 -6.00 -16.80
N ALA A 187 13.00 -5.85 -18.05
CA ALA A 187 13.26 -4.55 -18.65
C ALA A 187 11.99 -3.70 -18.77
N LEU A 188 10.83 -4.30 -19.07
CA LEU A 188 9.54 -3.59 -19.07
C LEU A 188 9.22 -3.05 -17.67
N ILE A 189 9.40 -3.84 -16.62
CA ILE A 189 9.19 -3.38 -15.24
C ILE A 189 10.17 -2.26 -14.86
N PHE A 190 11.44 -2.33 -15.28
CA PHE A 190 12.40 -1.26 -14.97
C PHE A 190 12.09 0.05 -15.68
N ARG A 191 11.57 0.03 -16.91
CA ARG A 191 11.08 1.25 -17.56
C ARG A 191 9.94 1.90 -16.77
N ASN A 192 9.11 1.08 -16.11
CA ASN A 192 8.01 1.56 -15.26
C ASN A 192 8.48 2.25 -13.96
N LEU A 193 9.69 1.97 -13.46
CA LEU A 193 10.26 2.67 -12.31
C LEU A 193 10.28 4.18 -12.52
N VAL A 194 10.79 4.60 -13.67
CA VAL A 194 10.92 6.02 -14.01
C VAL A 194 9.61 6.55 -14.59
N ALA A 195 9.07 5.89 -15.63
CA ALA A 195 7.92 6.40 -16.36
C ALA A 195 6.68 6.51 -15.46
N PHE A 196 6.45 5.55 -14.57
CA PHE A 196 5.22 5.47 -13.78
C PHE A 196 5.45 5.72 -12.29
N ARG A 197 6.64 6.19 -11.90
CA ARG A 197 7.05 6.34 -10.50
C ARG A 197 6.75 5.08 -9.70
N PHE A 198 7.13 3.93 -10.26
CA PHE A 198 7.00 2.65 -9.57
C PHE A 198 8.07 2.57 -8.47
N PRO A 199 7.71 2.33 -7.19
CA PRO A 199 8.66 2.41 -6.08
C PRO A 199 9.81 1.39 -6.22
N PRO A 200 11.10 1.81 -6.17
CA PRO A 200 12.23 0.90 -6.33
C PRO A 200 12.26 -0.26 -5.34
N SER A 201 11.93 -0.04 -4.06
CA SER A 201 11.93 -1.12 -3.08
C SER A 201 10.77 -2.10 -3.29
N LEU A 202 9.62 -1.64 -3.81
CA LEU A 202 8.51 -2.52 -4.21
C LEU A 202 8.91 -3.40 -5.38
N ALA A 203 9.61 -2.83 -6.38
CA ALA A 203 10.06 -3.61 -7.52
C ALA A 203 11.05 -4.69 -7.07
N ALA A 204 11.96 -4.38 -6.14
CA ALA A 204 12.84 -5.38 -5.53
C ALA A 204 12.02 -6.45 -4.79
N LYS A 205 11.06 -6.05 -3.94
CA LYS A 205 10.20 -6.98 -3.18
C LYS A 205 9.39 -7.90 -4.09
N MET A 206 8.84 -7.36 -5.18
CA MET A 206 8.12 -8.12 -6.21
C MET A 206 9.03 -9.18 -6.83
N HIS A 207 10.24 -8.83 -7.26
CA HIS A 207 11.18 -9.79 -7.86
C HIS A 207 11.74 -10.82 -6.86
N GLN A 208 11.82 -10.47 -5.58
CA GLN A 208 12.19 -11.40 -4.50
C GLN A 208 11.07 -12.39 -4.17
N THR A 209 9.82 -12.07 -4.50
CA THR A 209 8.66 -12.91 -4.23
C THR A 209 8.50 -13.91 -5.38
N PRO A 210 8.68 -15.22 -5.14
CA PRO A 210 8.59 -16.22 -6.19
C PRO A 210 7.20 -16.26 -6.87
N PRO A 211 7.09 -16.70 -8.12
CA PRO A 211 5.80 -16.71 -8.83
C PRO A 211 4.72 -17.61 -8.24
N GLN A 212 5.10 -18.60 -7.44
CA GLN A 212 4.17 -19.47 -6.70
C GLN A 212 3.65 -18.85 -5.40
N ASP A 213 4.29 -17.77 -4.95
CA ASP A 213 3.94 -17.03 -3.75
C ASP A 213 3.30 -15.68 -4.14
N MET A 214 2.77 -14.98 -3.15
CA MET A 214 2.23 -13.64 -3.34
C MET A 214 2.62 -12.78 -2.15
N PHE A 215 3.13 -11.59 -2.44
CA PHE A 215 3.35 -10.57 -1.44
C PHE A 215 2.20 -9.58 -1.50
N HIS A 216 1.39 -9.53 -0.44
CA HIS A 216 0.27 -8.60 -0.33
C HIS A 216 0.64 -7.35 0.46
N ILE A 217 0.13 -6.21 0.01
CA ILE A 217 0.15 -4.98 0.80
C ILE A 217 -0.76 -5.18 2.00
N SER A 218 -0.18 -5.16 3.20
CA SER A 218 -0.86 -5.61 4.40
C SER A 218 -0.70 -4.70 5.60
N THR A 219 0.25 -3.75 5.58
CA THR A 219 0.54 -2.83 6.69
C THR A 219 0.49 -1.35 6.27
N VAL A 220 0.36 -0.46 7.25
CA VAL A 220 0.43 1.00 7.04
C VAL A 220 1.76 1.41 6.41
N GLN A 221 2.87 0.80 6.85
CA GLN A 221 4.21 1.07 6.35
C GLN A 221 4.34 0.78 4.86
N GLU A 222 3.86 -0.39 4.44
CA GLU A 222 3.91 -0.83 3.05
C GLU A 222 3.09 0.10 2.16
N ALA A 223 1.87 0.44 2.57
CA ALA A 223 1.02 1.36 1.82
C ALA A 223 1.64 2.77 1.74
N ALA A 224 2.12 3.30 2.86
CA ALA A 224 2.73 4.62 2.94
C ALA A 224 4.00 4.72 2.09
N ARG A 225 4.91 3.76 2.22
CA ARG A 225 6.17 3.73 1.47
C ARG A 225 5.95 3.68 -0.04
N TRP A 226 4.91 3.01 -0.50
CA TRP A 226 4.69 2.79 -1.93
C TRP A 226 3.66 3.71 -2.56
N GLY A 227 3.22 4.74 -1.82
CA GLY A 227 2.29 5.75 -2.31
C GLY A 227 0.93 5.15 -2.65
N ILE A 228 0.44 4.24 -1.81
CA ILE A 228 -0.84 3.56 -1.95
C ILE A 228 -1.79 4.14 -0.90
N SER A 229 -2.85 4.79 -1.37
CA SER A 229 -3.90 5.33 -0.51
C SER A 229 -4.74 4.20 0.04
N VAL A 230 -4.93 4.16 1.36
CA VAL A 230 -5.84 3.20 2.02
C VAL A 230 -7.13 3.90 2.42
N ILE A 231 -8.25 3.37 1.95
CA ILE A 231 -9.59 3.90 2.21
C ILE A 231 -10.49 2.87 2.89
N GLY A 232 -11.69 3.28 3.33
CA GLY A 232 -12.63 2.40 4.04
C GLY A 232 -12.36 2.26 5.53
N ILE A 233 -11.65 3.23 6.11
CA ILE A 233 -11.32 3.29 7.53
C ILE A 233 -11.87 4.58 8.14
N ASP A 234 -12.06 4.58 9.46
CA ASP A 234 -12.45 5.77 10.19
C ASP A 234 -11.29 6.79 10.23
N PRO A 235 -11.57 8.09 10.09
CA PRO A 235 -10.57 9.13 10.34
C PRO A 235 -10.12 9.07 11.81
N PRO A 236 -8.90 9.55 12.13
CA PRO A 236 -8.52 9.74 13.52
C PRO A 236 -9.54 10.66 14.19
N SER A 237 -9.96 10.32 15.41
CA SER A 237 -10.94 11.09 16.19
C SER A 237 -10.50 12.53 16.44
N GLN A 238 -9.18 12.75 16.49
CA GLN A 238 -8.54 14.06 16.58
C GLN A 238 -7.21 14.04 15.85
N VAL A 239 -6.87 15.13 15.16
CA VAL A 239 -5.53 15.34 14.58
C VAL A 239 -4.62 15.94 15.67
N SER A 240 -4.19 15.07 16.58
CA SER A 240 -3.32 15.40 17.72
C SER A 240 -1.84 15.50 17.30
N ASP A 241 -0.98 16.04 18.17
CA ASP A 241 0.46 16.08 17.91
C ASP A 241 1.05 14.68 17.63
N PRO A 242 0.68 13.59 18.36
CA PRO A 242 1.02 12.23 17.99
C PRO A 242 0.62 11.80 16.58
N VAL A 243 -0.61 12.13 16.15
CA VAL A 243 -1.10 11.82 14.80
C VAL A 243 -0.27 12.55 13.75
N ILE A 244 0.01 13.84 13.95
CA ILE A 244 0.81 14.65 13.03
C ILE A 244 2.23 14.05 12.88
N LYS A 245 2.89 13.75 14.00
CA LYS A 245 4.24 13.14 13.98
C LYS A 245 4.25 11.80 13.23
N THR A 246 3.26 10.95 13.50
CA THR A 246 3.13 9.62 12.87
C THR A 246 2.87 9.77 11.38
N ALA A 247 1.98 10.67 10.98
CA ALA A 247 1.67 10.90 9.58
C ALA A 247 2.82 11.53 8.79
N CYS A 248 3.54 12.49 9.38
CA CYS A 248 4.79 13.00 8.80
C CYS A 248 5.77 11.86 8.57
N ALA A 249 6.00 11.02 9.59
CA ALA A 249 6.92 9.89 9.48
C ALA A 249 6.52 8.90 8.40
N ASN A 250 5.22 8.59 8.26
CA ASN A 250 4.69 7.74 7.21
C ASN A 250 4.82 8.37 5.82
N LEU A 251 4.51 9.66 5.67
CA LEU A 251 4.64 10.37 4.40
C LEU A 251 6.09 10.38 3.88
N TYR A 252 7.05 10.59 4.77
CA TYR A 252 8.47 10.60 4.42
C TYR A 252 9.00 9.24 3.95
N ARG A 253 8.32 8.13 4.25
CA ARG A 253 8.72 6.81 3.73
C ARG A 253 8.64 6.75 2.21
N ALA A 254 7.64 7.39 1.62
CA ALA A 254 7.46 7.42 0.17
C ALA A 254 8.60 8.16 -0.54
N THR A 255 9.09 9.23 0.07
CA THR A 255 10.16 10.03 -0.52
C THR A 255 11.52 9.38 -0.32
N MET A 256 11.75 8.74 0.83
CA MET A 256 12.94 7.94 1.07
C MET A 256 13.07 6.77 0.08
N ASP A 257 11.97 6.15 -0.33
CA ASP A 257 11.99 5.05 -1.32
C ASP A 257 12.59 5.47 -2.67
N LEU A 258 12.51 6.77 -2.99
CA LEU A 258 13.10 7.33 -4.22
C LEU A 258 14.61 7.53 -4.09
N GLN A 259 15.15 7.67 -2.88
CA GLN A 259 16.59 7.78 -2.65
C GLN A 259 17.28 6.42 -2.57
N THR A 260 16.57 5.37 -2.14
CA THR A 260 17.15 4.05 -1.88
C THR A 260 16.12 2.93 -2.01
N SER A 261 16.54 1.81 -2.59
CA SER A 261 15.71 0.61 -2.68
C SER A 261 15.83 -0.32 -1.48
N ASN A 262 16.72 -0.03 -0.51
CA ASN A 262 16.89 -0.84 0.70
C ASN A 262 16.09 -0.27 1.88
N PRO A 263 15.00 -0.93 2.29
CA PRO A 263 14.12 -0.45 3.36
C PRO A 263 14.73 -0.53 4.77
N ASP A 264 15.77 -1.33 4.97
CA ASP A 264 16.35 -1.64 6.28
C ASP A 264 17.42 -0.62 6.72
N VAL A 265 17.71 0.39 5.89
CA VAL A 265 18.74 1.40 6.17
C VAL A 265 18.20 2.57 7.00
N TRP A 266 16.89 2.62 7.32
CA TRP A 266 16.24 3.83 7.85
C TRP A 266 15.42 3.59 9.10
N HIS A 267 15.74 4.31 10.18
CA HIS A 267 15.05 4.14 11.46
C HIS A 267 14.47 5.41 12.09
N LEU A 268 14.67 6.60 11.53
CA LEU A 268 14.13 7.84 12.10
C LEU A 268 13.71 8.83 11.01
N SER A 269 12.43 9.22 11.03
CA SER A 269 11.89 10.28 10.16
C SER A 269 11.86 11.64 10.86
N GLY A 270 11.88 11.69 12.19
CA GLY A 270 11.94 12.95 12.95
C GLY A 270 12.12 12.74 14.46
N ASP A 271 12.59 13.79 15.16
CA ASP A 271 12.81 13.76 16.62
C ASP A 271 11.48 13.79 17.38
N PRO A 272 11.09 12.70 18.06
CA PRO A 272 9.82 12.62 18.78
C PRO A 272 9.68 13.64 19.92
N ASN A 273 10.79 14.21 20.43
CA ASN A 273 10.75 15.16 21.54
C ASN A 273 10.39 16.59 21.12
N ASN A 274 10.53 16.90 19.83
CA ASN A 274 10.15 18.21 19.33
C ASN A 274 8.63 18.41 19.41
N ARG A 275 8.22 19.64 19.72
CA ARG A 275 6.81 20.03 19.78
C ARG A 275 6.26 20.24 18.37
N VAL A 276 4.99 19.92 18.18
CA VAL A 276 4.26 20.33 16.99
C VAL A 276 3.71 21.74 17.25
N ASN A 277 4.08 22.71 16.41
CA ASN A 277 3.46 24.03 16.44
C ASN A 277 2.27 24.02 15.49
N ARG A 278 1.06 24.30 15.98
CA ARG A 278 -0.16 24.28 15.18
C ARG A 278 -1.14 25.36 15.60
N ASP A 279 -1.95 25.80 14.65
CA ASP A 279 -3.11 26.67 14.86
C ASP A 279 -4.40 26.00 14.35
N THR A 280 -5.41 26.79 13.97
CA THR A 280 -6.68 26.28 13.44
C THR A 280 -6.54 25.66 12.05
N ASP A 281 -5.56 26.08 11.27
CA ASP A 281 -5.46 25.80 9.85
C ASP A 281 -4.16 25.08 9.47
N THR A 282 -3.10 25.22 10.26
CA THR A 282 -1.74 24.78 9.89
C THR A 282 -1.04 24.03 11.02
N PHE A 283 -0.01 23.27 10.65
CA PHE A 283 0.93 22.64 11.57
C PHE A 283 2.36 22.68 11.04
N SER A 284 3.33 22.60 11.97
CA SER A 284 4.75 22.39 11.67
C SER A 284 5.41 21.54 12.76
N TYR A 285 6.30 20.65 12.34
CA TYR A 285 7.02 19.69 13.15
C TYR A 285 8.50 19.69 12.72
N GLN A 286 9.33 20.30 13.56
CA GLN A 286 10.78 20.46 13.32
C GLN A 286 11.57 19.22 13.77
N GLY A 287 12.83 19.15 13.33
CA GLY A 287 13.70 18.03 13.61
C GLY A 287 13.39 16.82 12.74
N PHE A 288 12.96 17.08 11.52
CA PHE A 288 12.43 16.10 10.58
C PHE A 288 13.41 15.82 9.44
N GLY A 289 13.34 14.62 8.88
CA GLY A 289 14.19 14.18 7.77
C GLY A 289 15.61 13.79 8.17
N MET A 290 16.46 13.55 7.16
CA MET A 290 17.87 13.25 7.37
C MET A 290 18.54 14.37 8.18
N GLU A 291 19.38 13.98 9.14
CA GLU A 291 20.07 14.88 10.08
C GLU A 291 19.18 15.64 11.07
N ALA A 292 17.85 15.41 11.05
CA ALA A 292 16.89 16.07 11.93
C ALA A 292 16.98 17.62 11.88
N VAL A 293 17.13 18.18 10.68
CA VAL A 293 17.21 19.64 10.46
C VAL A 293 16.02 20.22 9.68
N GLY A 294 15.22 19.36 9.04
CA GLY A 294 14.06 19.79 8.25
C GLY A 294 12.78 19.93 9.08
N THR A 295 11.71 20.30 8.38
CA THR A 295 10.40 20.59 8.96
C THR A 295 9.31 19.88 8.16
N CYS A 296 8.56 18.99 8.81
CA CYS A 296 7.28 18.55 8.25
C CYS A 296 6.22 19.61 8.56
N GLN A 297 5.61 20.19 7.53
CA GLN A 297 4.62 21.25 7.67
C GLN A 297 3.40 21.00 6.78
N GLY A 298 2.28 21.61 7.10
CA GLY A 298 1.06 21.36 6.35
C GLY A 298 -0.13 22.20 6.77
N ARG A 299 -1.25 21.95 6.08
CA ARG A 299 -2.53 22.61 6.27
C ARG A 299 -3.62 21.58 6.49
N PHE A 300 -4.55 21.83 7.40
CA PHE A 300 -5.74 20.99 7.58
C PHE A 300 -6.75 21.23 6.45
N ILE A 301 -7.41 20.16 6.01
CA ILE A 301 -8.48 20.27 5.01
C ILE A 301 -9.73 20.85 5.67
N ASN A 302 -10.17 22.01 5.18
CA ASN A 302 -11.50 22.52 5.50
C ASN A 302 -12.56 21.79 4.66
N ARG A 303 -13.27 20.83 5.26
CA ARG A 303 -14.30 20.05 4.57
C ARG A 303 -15.53 20.85 4.16
N SER A 304 -15.77 22.02 4.77
CA SER A 304 -16.85 22.91 4.34
C SER A 304 -16.48 23.74 3.10
N ASP A 305 -15.21 23.80 2.74
CA ASP A 305 -14.75 24.45 1.51
C ASP A 305 -15.02 23.54 0.31
N GLU A 306 -15.83 24.02 -0.62
CA GLU A 306 -16.20 23.32 -1.85
C GLU A 306 -15.02 23.18 -2.81
N TYR A 307 -13.98 24.01 -2.67
CA TYR A 307 -12.78 24.02 -3.50
C TYR A 307 -11.56 23.43 -2.80
N ASN A 308 -11.77 22.69 -1.69
CA ASN A 308 -10.65 22.08 -0.97
C ASN A 308 -9.84 21.15 -1.89
N ILE A 309 -8.54 21.05 -1.62
CA ILE A 309 -7.60 20.37 -2.51
C ILE A 309 -7.92 18.88 -2.73
N ALA A 310 -8.54 18.20 -1.76
CA ALA A 310 -8.92 16.80 -1.92
C ALA A 310 -10.00 16.62 -3.00
N ARG A 311 -10.94 17.56 -3.13
CA ARG A 311 -11.93 17.56 -4.23
C ARG A 311 -11.27 17.79 -5.58
N ASN A 312 -10.31 18.73 -5.65
CA ASN A 312 -9.59 19.02 -6.88
C ASN A 312 -8.74 17.82 -7.34
N PHE A 313 -8.08 17.14 -6.39
CA PHE A 313 -7.17 16.03 -6.69
C PHE A 313 -7.90 14.70 -6.94
N TRP A 314 -9.08 14.48 -6.34
CA TRP A 314 -9.77 13.17 -6.37
C TRP A 314 -11.11 13.18 -7.11
N GLY A 315 -11.49 14.30 -7.71
CA GLY A 315 -12.71 14.40 -8.50
C GLY A 315 -13.95 13.99 -7.70
N PRO A 316 -14.92 13.23 -8.25
CA PRO A 316 -16.16 12.89 -7.55
C PRO A 316 -16.02 11.79 -6.50
N ALA A 317 -14.87 11.13 -6.35
CA ALA A 317 -14.69 9.94 -5.50
C ALA A 317 -14.85 10.24 -3.99
N ARG A 318 -16.07 10.11 -3.47
CA ARG A 318 -16.43 10.50 -2.08
C ARG A 318 -15.60 9.78 -1.02
N ALA A 319 -15.38 8.46 -1.16
CA ALA A 319 -14.59 7.68 -0.21
C ALA A 319 -13.12 8.13 -0.17
N VAL A 320 -12.58 8.49 -1.34
CA VAL A 320 -11.19 8.93 -1.49
C VAL A 320 -11.01 10.35 -0.95
N GLN A 321 -11.94 11.26 -1.22
CA GLN A 321 -11.92 12.59 -0.60
C GLN A 321 -11.98 12.52 0.93
N ALA A 322 -12.86 11.66 1.46
CA ALA A 322 -13.03 11.49 2.91
C ALA A 322 -11.82 10.86 3.60
N SER A 323 -10.93 10.22 2.85
CA SER A 323 -9.69 9.63 3.37
C SER A 323 -8.59 10.66 3.61
N VAL A 324 -8.78 11.94 3.23
CA VAL A 324 -7.81 13.02 3.44
C VAL A 324 -8.23 13.89 4.63
N TRP A 325 -7.26 14.24 5.48
CA TRP A 325 -7.44 15.19 6.59
C TRP A 325 -6.54 16.42 6.49
N GLY A 326 -5.47 16.37 5.70
CA GLY A 326 -4.54 17.49 5.55
C GLY A 326 -3.71 17.44 4.27
N GLU A 327 -2.93 18.49 4.09
CA GLU A 327 -1.82 18.60 3.15
C GLU A 327 -0.50 18.52 3.93
N GLY A 328 0.55 18.04 3.29
CA GLY A 328 1.86 17.85 3.91
C GLY A 328 3.01 18.16 2.95
N SER A 329 4.06 18.78 3.47
CA SER A 329 5.32 19.03 2.78
C SER A 329 6.49 19.02 3.75
N PHE A 330 7.69 18.86 3.22
CA PHE A 330 8.96 19.03 3.92
C PHE A 330 9.99 19.58 2.92
N PRO A 331 9.90 20.87 2.57
CA PRO A 331 10.74 21.46 1.51
C PRO A 331 12.21 21.63 1.93
N ASP A 332 12.49 21.60 3.24
CA ASP A 332 13.79 21.77 3.87
C ASP A 332 14.37 20.45 4.42
N ALA A 333 13.70 19.32 4.22
CA ALA A 333 14.25 18.00 4.49
C ALA A 333 14.87 17.40 3.21
N GLU A 334 15.81 16.47 3.36
CA GLU A 334 16.35 15.68 2.25
C GLU A 334 15.84 14.23 2.37
N PRO A 335 15.17 13.65 1.37
CA PRO A 335 14.76 14.28 0.12
C PRO A 335 13.58 15.25 0.36
N PRO A 336 13.51 16.35 -0.40
CA PRO A 336 12.45 17.33 -0.23
C PRO A 336 11.14 16.84 -0.82
N LEU A 337 10.04 17.26 -0.21
CA LEU A 337 8.69 17.12 -0.74
C LEU A 337 7.98 18.45 -0.67
N PHE A 338 7.57 18.98 -1.82
CA PHE A 338 6.86 20.25 -1.86
C PHE A 338 5.37 20.11 -1.56
N PHE A 339 4.79 18.95 -1.85
CA PHE A 339 3.36 18.73 -1.68
C PHE A 339 3.00 17.24 -1.69
N SER A 340 2.11 16.85 -0.77
CA SER A 340 1.34 15.62 -0.80
C SER A 340 0.11 15.75 0.10
N LEU A 341 -0.77 14.75 0.05
CA LEU A 341 -1.99 14.68 0.83
C LEU A 341 -1.79 13.75 2.03
N MET A 342 -2.14 14.24 3.22
CA MET A 342 -2.13 13.48 4.46
C MET A 342 -3.43 12.70 4.59
N GLN A 343 -3.31 11.37 4.52
CA GLN A 343 -4.43 10.44 4.51
C GLN A 343 -4.66 9.80 5.89
N ASN A 344 -5.89 9.36 6.16
CA ASN A 344 -6.32 8.86 7.46
C ASN A 344 -5.45 7.69 7.93
N TYR A 345 -5.06 6.78 7.03
CA TYR A 345 -4.27 5.61 7.43
C TYR A 345 -2.86 5.98 7.90
N MET A 346 -2.32 7.12 7.44
CA MET A 346 -1.00 7.62 7.83
C MET A 346 -0.98 8.08 9.29
N ALA A 347 -2.14 8.34 9.91
CA ALA A 347 -2.25 8.72 11.31
C ALA A 347 -1.85 7.59 12.28
N TYR A 348 -1.72 6.36 11.78
CA TYR A 348 -1.54 5.17 12.60
C TYR A 348 -0.13 4.60 12.47
N PRO A 349 0.37 3.86 13.49
CA PRO A 349 1.73 3.34 13.46
C PRO A 349 2.01 2.41 12.27
N PRO A 350 3.24 2.49 11.71
CA PRO A 350 3.59 1.88 10.43
C PRO A 350 3.41 0.35 10.41
N GLU A 351 3.69 -0.32 11.51
CA GLU A 351 3.71 -1.78 11.57
C GLU A 351 2.32 -2.42 11.81
N ILE A 352 1.24 -1.61 11.93
CA ILE A 352 -0.10 -2.19 12.09
C ILE A 352 -0.62 -2.74 10.76
N PRO A 353 -1.19 -3.95 10.78
CA PRO A 353 -1.94 -4.45 9.64
C PRO A 353 -3.12 -3.55 9.28
N LEU A 354 -3.33 -3.33 7.98
CA LEU A 354 -4.44 -2.52 7.46
C LEU A 354 -5.79 -3.03 7.97
N ILE A 355 -5.96 -4.35 8.04
CA ILE A 355 -7.20 -4.99 8.53
C ILE A 355 -7.52 -4.69 10.01
N ALA A 356 -6.54 -4.21 10.78
CA ALA A 356 -6.74 -3.82 12.17
C ALA A 356 -6.98 -2.32 12.38
N LEU A 357 -7.01 -1.54 11.30
CA LEU A 357 -7.32 -0.12 11.38
C LEU A 357 -8.79 0.09 11.80
N PRO A 358 -9.07 1.13 12.61
CA PRO A 358 -10.42 1.45 13.03
C PRO A 358 -11.37 1.66 11.85
N ARG A 359 -12.56 1.08 11.92
CA ARG A 359 -13.63 1.27 10.91
C ARG A 359 -15.00 1.02 11.52
N ASN A 360 -16.00 1.79 11.09
CA ASN A 360 -17.38 1.68 11.56
C ASN A 360 -17.52 1.83 13.09
N GLY A 361 -16.67 2.66 13.71
CA GLY A 361 -16.62 2.87 15.16
C GLY A 361 -16.04 1.69 15.95
N GLN A 362 -15.48 0.69 15.27
CA GLN A 362 -14.90 -0.49 15.90
C GLN A 362 -13.37 -0.41 15.89
N THR A 363 -12.76 -0.79 17.01
CA THR A 363 -11.33 -1.08 17.10
C THR A 363 -11.13 -2.59 17.00
N PHE A 364 -10.02 -2.98 16.36
CA PHE A 364 -9.68 -4.38 16.14
C PHE A 364 -8.42 -4.72 16.92
N THR A 365 -8.40 -5.92 17.50
CA THR A 365 -7.25 -6.44 18.23
C THR A 365 -6.58 -7.53 17.42
N ILE A 366 -5.25 -7.49 17.37
CA ILE A 366 -4.42 -8.55 16.81
C ILE A 366 -3.64 -9.19 17.94
N ASP A 367 -3.87 -10.48 18.15
CA ASP A 367 -3.14 -11.28 19.11
C ASP A 367 -1.93 -11.94 18.44
N ARG A 368 -0.79 -11.88 19.12
CA ARG A 368 0.45 -12.54 18.71
C ARG A 368 1.06 -13.26 19.91
N PRO A 369 1.23 -14.59 19.86
CA PRO A 369 2.03 -15.28 20.86
C PRO A 369 3.51 -14.91 20.69
N GLY A 370 4.25 -15.00 21.79
CA GLY A 370 5.67 -14.72 21.81
C GLY A 370 6.27 -14.96 23.17
N THR A 371 7.53 -14.55 23.32
CA THR A 371 8.25 -14.55 24.59
C THR A 371 8.44 -13.12 25.08
N CYS A 372 8.08 -12.86 26.33
CA CYS A 372 8.30 -11.61 27.03
C CYS A 372 9.54 -11.70 27.90
N PHE A 373 10.34 -10.65 27.94
CA PHE A 373 11.56 -10.55 28.73
C PHE A 373 11.51 -9.29 29.60
N VAL A 374 11.95 -9.39 30.85
CA VAL A 374 12.16 -8.24 31.73
C VAL A 374 13.60 -8.23 32.19
N TYR A 375 14.26 -7.10 31.97
CA TYR A 375 15.57 -6.81 32.52
C TYR A 375 15.44 -5.75 33.61
N ASN A 376 16.18 -5.90 34.69
CA ASN A 376 16.24 -4.87 35.72
C ASN A 376 17.14 -3.70 35.30
N ARG A 377 17.30 -2.71 36.18
CA ARG A 377 18.13 -1.54 35.93
C ARG A 377 19.62 -1.82 35.73
N ASP A 378 20.09 -2.98 36.16
CA ASP A 378 21.50 -3.40 36.02
C ASP A 378 21.67 -4.30 34.79
N ASP A 379 20.69 -4.29 33.88
CA ASP A 379 20.61 -5.07 32.64
C ASP A 379 20.65 -6.60 32.88
N ALA A 380 20.33 -7.05 34.09
CA ALA A 380 20.19 -8.47 34.41
C ALA A 380 18.78 -8.96 34.05
N LEU A 381 18.70 -10.08 33.33
CA LEU A 381 17.43 -10.75 33.01
C LEU A 381 16.78 -11.23 34.31
N THR A 382 15.59 -10.72 34.60
CA THR A 382 14.81 -11.08 35.79
C THR A 382 13.59 -11.92 35.48
N ASP A 383 13.08 -11.84 34.25
CA ASP A 383 11.91 -12.60 33.81
C ASP A 383 12.01 -12.96 32.33
N GLN A 384 11.59 -14.17 31.97
CA GLN A 384 11.51 -14.68 30.62
C GLN A 384 10.41 -15.74 30.55
N GLU A 385 9.26 -15.39 30.00
CA GLU A 385 8.09 -16.26 29.95
C GLU A 385 7.36 -16.14 28.61
N PRO A 386 6.65 -17.19 28.18
CA PRO A 386 5.70 -17.07 27.07
C PRO A 386 4.59 -16.08 27.46
N CYS A 387 4.20 -15.22 26.54
CA CYS A 387 3.14 -14.24 26.72
C CYS A 387 2.33 -14.08 25.43
N THR A 388 1.16 -13.46 25.55
CA THR A 388 0.35 -13.07 24.37
C THR A 388 0.29 -11.57 24.29
N GLN A 389 0.72 -11.01 23.16
CA GLN A 389 0.60 -9.59 22.85
C GLN A 389 -0.69 -9.33 22.08
N SER A 390 -1.59 -8.56 22.68
CA SER A 390 -2.81 -8.04 22.07
C SER A 390 -2.59 -6.59 21.65
N ARG A 391 -2.54 -6.33 20.34
CA ARG A 391 -2.32 -5.00 19.76
C ARG A 391 -3.63 -4.42 19.25
N SER A 392 -3.92 -3.17 19.61
CA SER A 392 -5.05 -2.42 19.06
C SER A 392 -4.68 -0.96 18.87
N VAL A 393 -5.25 -0.35 17.84
CA VAL A 393 -5.10 1.08 17.60
C VAL A 393 -6.33 1.81 18.13
N LEU A 394 -6.09 2.79 18.99
CA LEU A 394 -7.12 3.64 19.56
C LEU A 394 -7.52 4.73 18.57
N ALA A 395 -8.72 5.30 18.75
CA ALA A 395 -9.25 6.31 17.84
C ALA A 395 -8.43 7.61 17.81
N ASP A 396 -7.56 7.86 18.79
CA ASP A 396 -6.68 9.03 18.85
C ASP A 396 -5.33 8.83 18.15
N GLY A 397 -5.13 7.67 17.49
CA GLY A 397 -3.89 7.29 16.80
C GLY A 397 -2.89 6.53 17.67
N THR A 398 -3.16 6.37 18.97
CA THR A 398 -2.28 5.62 19.88
C THR A 398 -2.36 4.13 19.58
N LEU A 399 -1.20 3.50 19.40
CA LEU A 399 -1.11 2.04 19.45
C LEU A 399 -0.99 1.59 20.90
N GLN A 400 -1.84 0.66 21.30
CA GLN A 400 -1.73 -0.05 22.57
C GLN A 400 -1.37 -1.51 22.31
N ALA A 401 -0.29 -1.98 22.92
CA ALA A 401 0.14 -3.37 22.96
C ALA A 401 0.08 -3.89 24.40
N VAL A 402 -0.91 -4.73 24.69
CA VAL A 402 -1.09 -5.37 25.99
C VAL A 402 -0.45 -6.75 25.96
N HIS A 403 0.49 -7.00 26.86
CA HIS A 403 1.16 -8.28 27.01
C HIS A 403 0.57 -9.02 28.20
N HIS A 404 -0.05 -10.16 27.92
CA HIS A 404 -0.72 -11.03 28.87
C HIS A 404 0.24 -12.12 29.34
N TRP A 405 0.54 -12.12 30.64
CA TRP A 405 1.47 -13.07 31.25
C TRP A 405 0.73 -14.31 31.79
N PRO A 406 1.39 -15.48 31.91
CA PRO A 406 0.79 -16.69 32.48
C PRO A 406 0.33 -16.49 33.93
N SER A 407 1.01 -15.62 34.67
CA SER A 407 0.67 -15.22 36.05
C SER A 407 -0.64 -14.43 36.16
N GLY A 408 -1.19 -13.94 35.05
CA GLY A 408 -2.32 -13.00 35.01
C GLY A 408 -1.90 -11.53 35.09
N ALA A 409 -0.61 -11.24 35.27
CA ALA A 409 -0.08 -9.89 35.16
C ALA A 409 -0.24 -9.36 33.73
N ARG A 410 -0.21 -8.02 33.59
CA ARG A 410 -0.29 -7.33 32.29
C ARG A 410 0.79 -6.27 32.19
N THR A 411 1.49 -6.25 31.06
CA THR A 411 2.38 -5.14 30.69
C THR A 411 1.80 -4.41 29.49
N VAL A 412 1.57 -3.11 29.62
CA VAL A 412 1.01 -2.28 28.56
C VAL A 412 2.12 -1.42 27.98
N VAL A 413 2.34 -1.54 26.68
CA VAL A 413 3.21 -0.65 25.90
C VAL A 413 2.31 0.21 25.01
N GLU A 414 2.42 1.52 25.14
CA GLU A 414 1.66 2.49 24.34
C GLU A 414 2.61 3.30 23.48
N THR A 415 2.35 3.35 22.17
CA THR A 415 3.14 4.13 21.21
C THR A 415 2.28 5.25 20.64
N ALA A 416 2.68 6.49 20.90
CA ALA A 416 2.01 7.69 20.40
C ALA A 416 3.06 8.72 19.95
N GLY A 417 2.99 9.15 18.68
CA GLY A 417 3.89 10.17 18.16
C GLY A 417 5.36 9.74 18.17
N LEU A 418 5.60 8.46 17.88
CA LEU A 418 6.92 7.82 17.90
C LEU A 418 7.56 7.73 19.31
N VAL A 419 6.77 7.93 20.37
CA VAL A 419 7.20 7.77 21.76
C VAL A 419 6.49 6.57 22.37
N ASP A 420 7.26 5.70 23.01
CA ASP A 420 6.75 4.58 23.79
C ASP A 420 6.53 4.96 25.26
N ARG A 421 5.56 4.29 25.87
CA ARG A 421 5.31 4.32 27.32
C ARG A 421 5.09 2.89 27.81
N ILE A 422 5.71 2.52 28.93
CA ILE A 422 5.42 1.25 29.61
C ILE A 422 4.59 1.54 30.84
N ASN A 423 3.38 0.99 30.90
CA ASN A 423 2.43 1.17 32.01
C ASN A 423 2.26 2.66 32.38
N GLY A 424 2.19 3.52 31.37
CA GLY A 424 2.07 4.98 31.50
C GLY A 424 3.38 5.74 31.77
N ALA A 425 4.47 5.06 32.14
CA ALA A 425 5.77 5.69 32.36
C ALA A 425 6.47 5.99 31.04
N ALA A 426 7.15 7.14 30.96
CA ALA A 426 8.04 7.46 29.84
C ALA A 426 9.17 6.42 29.72
N THR A 427 9.67 6.24 28.51
CA THR A 427 10.70 5.24 28.22
C THR A 427 11.88 5.81 27.45
N GLY A 428 13.07 5.36 27.81
CA GLY A 428 14.26 5.44 26.97
C GLY A 428 14.39 4.22 26.05
N SER A 429 15.35 4.27 25.13
CA SER A 429 15.74 3.12 24.31
C SER A 429 16.75 2.23 25.05
N TRP A 430 16.57 0.92 24.95
CA TRP A 430 17.53 -0.08 25.39
C TRP A 430 17.78 -1.08 24.26
N TYR A 431 19.01 -1.57 24.12
CA TYR A 431 19.39 -2.50 23.07
C TYR A 431 19.62 -3.88 23.64
N TRP A 432 19.21 -4.90 22.89
CA TRP A 432 19.44 -6.28 23.29
C TRP A 432 20.93 -6.57 23.52
N PRO A 433 21.29 -7.34 24.56
CA PRO A 433 22.62 -7.89 24.69
C PRO A 433 22.89 -8.89 23.57
N ASP A 434 24.15 -8.99 23.14
CA ASP A 434 24.56 -10.00 22.19
C ASP A 434 24.67 -11.40 22.85
N PRO A 435 24.14 -12.48 22.23
CA PRO A 435 23.45 -12.48 20.94
C PRO A 435 21.98 -12.08 21.06
N ARG A 436 21.54 -11.13 20.24
CA ARG A 436 20.13 -10.77 20.09
C ARG A 436 19.30 -11.94 19.53
N PRO A 437 18.07 -12.19 20.00
CA PRO A 437 17.18 -13.16 19.38
C PRO A 437 16.95 -12.84 17.90
N LYS A 438 17.00 -13.86 17.05
CA LYS A 438 16.83 -13.68 15.59
C LYS A 438 15.42 -13.16 15.31
N GLY A 439 15.32 -12.06 14.57
CA GLY A 439 14.04 -11.42 14.26
C GLY A 439 13.48 -10.53 15.37
N ALA A 440 14.18 -10.37 16.50
CA ALA A 440 13.82 -9.35 17.49
C ALA A 440 14.05 -7.94 16.93
N GLU A 441 13.18 -7.02 17.33
CA GLU A 441 13.39 -5.59 17.14
C GLU A 441 14.72 -5.15 17.77
N ASP A 442 15.35 -4.14 17.20
CA ASP A 442 16.67 -3.66 17.64
C ASP A 442 16.65 -3.09 19.06
N ARG A 443 15.51 -2.50 19.45
CA ARG A 443 15.34 -1.75 20.69
C ARG A 443 14.14 -2.26 21.47
N CYS A 444 14.27 -2.18 22.79
CA CYS A 444 13.19 -2.38 23.73
C CYS A 444 12.96 -1.11 24.55
N PRO A 445 11.71 -0.82 24.94
CA PRO A 445 11.42 0.29 25.82
C PRO A 445 11.98 0.03 27.24
N ARG A 446 12.68 1.03 27.78
CA ARG A 446 13.18 1.04 29.16
C ARG A 446 12.48 2.11 29.97
N SER A 447 11.73 1.70 30.99
CA SER A 447 10.97 2.59 31.86
C SER A 447 11.89 3.56 32.60
N GLU A 448 11.67 4.87 32.45
CA GLU A 448 12.43 5.90 33.15
C GLU A 448 12.15 5.94 34.66
N SER A 449 10.95 5.50 35.09
CA SER A 449 10.55 5.51 36.50
C SER A 449 11.15 4.35 37.30
N SER A 450 11.19 3.15 36.72
CA SER A 450 11.71 1.94 37.40
C SER A 450 13.16 1.63 37.05
N GLY A 451 13.58 2.02 35.84
CA GLY A 451 14.84 1.62 35.22
C GLY A 451 14.78 0.23 34.55
N ASN A 452 13.65 -0.47 34.62
CA ASN A 452 13.49 -1.81 34.03
C ASN A 452 13.20 -1.71 32.53
N THR A 453 13.68 -2.71 31.79
CA THR A 453 13.43 -2.87 30.36
C THR A 453 12.42 -4.00 30.13
N PHE A 454 11.48 -3.77 29.22
CA PHE A 454 10.54 -4.79 28.76
C PHE A 454 10.75 -5.05 27.28
N CYS A 455 10.97 -6.31 26.91
CA CYS A 455 11.08 -6.75 25.52
C CYS A 455 10.02 -7.79 25.19
N PHE A 456 9.57 -7.80 23.94
CA PHE A 456 8.71 -8.84 23.38
C PHE A 456 9.35 -9.39 22.10
N HIS A 457 9.33 -10.71 21.95
CA HIS A 457 9.79 -11.40 20.74
C HIS A 457 8.65 -12.32 20.24
N PRO A 458 8.08 -12.08 19.05
CA PRO A 458 7.02 -12.94 18.51
C PRO A 458 7.57 -14.32 18.11
N ASP A 459 6.75 -15.35 18.29
CA ASP A 459 7.10 -16.75 17.98
C ASP A 459 7.33 -17.03 16.47
#